data_AF-A0A813U952-F1
#
_entry.id   AF-A0A813U952-F1
#
_cell.length_a   1.000
_cell.length_b   1.000
_cell.length_c   1.000
_cell.angle_alpha   90.00
_cell.angle_beta   90.00
_cell.angle_gamma   90.00
#
_symmetry.space_group_name_H-M   'P 1'
#
loop_
_entity.id
_entity.type
_entity.pdbx_description
1 polymer ?
#
loop_
_entity_poly.entity_id
_entity_poly.type
_entity_poly.pdbx_seq_one_letter_code
_entity_poly.pdbx_strand_id
1 'polypeptide(L)'
;MSTSFRFEINKGKPDHSSIRMQKAAESEELHLKQLKELEQNKYQKFKSDWAERSAWSNVASRQTAANKQREQELFLLRKAHLTARRAALATLLQNEQVLYEHEFRRNGQALYKDMFQVDPQYPSLRL
;
A
#
# COMPACT_ATOMS: atom_id res chain seq x y z
N MET A 1 -32.44 -10.59 51.17
CA MET A 1 -31.91 -9.63 52.15
C MET A 1 -32.92 -8.51 52.31
N SER A 2 -33.55 -8.36 53.48
CA SER A 2 -34.58 -7.36 53.75
C SER A 2 -33.98 -6.11 54.37
N THR A 3 -34.13 -4.95 53.75
CA THR A 3 -33.77 -3.65 54.32
C THR A 3 -35.00 -2.99 54.93
N SER A 4 -35.11 -3.04 56.26
CA SER A 4 -36.11 -2.31 57.04
C SER A 4 -35.62 -0.87 57.23
N PHE A 5 -36.26 0.10 56.57
CA PHE A 5 -36.10 1.51 56.91
C PHE A 5 -37.08 1.88 58.03
N ARG A 6 -36.56 2.13 59.22
CA ARG A 6 -37.35 2.65 60.35
C ARG A 6 -37.24 4.17 60.30
N PHE A 7 -38.30 4.82 59.80
CA PHE A 7 -38.38 6.28 59.76
C PHE A 7 -38.77 6.77 61.16
N GLU A 8 -37.82 7.36 61.89
CA GLU A 8 -38.16 8.16 63.06
C GLU A 8 -38.70 9.50 62.59
N ILE A 9 -40.00 9.72 62.79
CA ILE A 9 -40.66 11.01 62.53
C ILE A 9 -40.30 11.96 63.68
N ASN A 10 -39.16 12.64 63.55
CA ASN A 10 -38.85 13.79 64.39
C ASN A 10 -39.66 15.00 63.93
N LYS A 11 -40.63 15.42 64.75
CA LYS A 11 -41.34 16.70 64.61
C LYS A 11 -40.41 17.85 65.04
N GLY A 12 -39.50 18.28 64.17
CA GLY A 12 -38.59 19.37 64.50
C GLY A 12 -37.73 19.86 63.35
N LYS A 13 -38.24 20.87 62.62
CA LYS A 13 -37.58 21.69 61.57
C LYS A 13 -37.07 20.90 60.34
N PRO A 14 -37.13 21.49 59.13
CA PRO A 14 -36.64 20.82 57.93
C PRO A 14 -35.15 20.54 58.09
N ASP A 15 -34.79 19.27 57.97
CA ASP A 15 -33.44 18.80 58.23
C ASP A 15 -32.54 19.19 57.05
N HIS A 16 -32.08 20.45 57.06
CA HIS A 16 -31.25 21.06 56.01
C HIS A 16 -29.96 20.25 55.73
N SER A 17 -29.54 19.41 56.68
CA SER A 17 -28.41 18.49 56.54
C SER A 17 -28.68 17.40 55.48
N SER A 18 -29.86 16.76 55.53
CA SER A 18 -30.29 15.72 54.59
C SER A 18 -30.43 16.26 53.15
N ILE A 19 -30.98 17.46 53.00
CA ILE A 19 -31.11 18.14 51.70
C ILE A 19 -29.74 18.50 51.13
N ARG A 20 -28.79 18.92 51.97
CA ARG A 20 -27.40 19.19 51.53
C ARG A 20 -26.69 17.90 51.10
N MET A 21 -26.89 16.80 51.81
CA MET A 21 -26.32 15.50 51.44
C MET A 21 -26.90 14.96 50.13
N GLN A 22 -28.22 15.07 49.92
CA GLN A 22 -28.85 14.70 48.65
C GLN A 22 -28.34 15.55 47.48
N LYS A 23 -28.26 16.87 47.65
CA LYS A 23 -27.72 17.76 46.60
C LYS A 23 -26.25 17.47 46.27
N ALA A 24 -25.45 17.12 47.27
CA ALA A 24 -24.07 16.70 47.05
C ALA A 24 -23.99 15.39 46.25
N ALA A 25 -24.80 14.38 46.61
CA ALA A 25 -24.89 13.12 45.88
C ALA A 25 -25.39 13.31 44.42
N GLU A 26 -26.41 14.14 44.21
CA GLU A 26 -26.91 14.48 42.87
C GLU A 26 -25.84 15.18 42.02
N SER A 27 -25.06 16.10 42.63
CA SER A 27 -23.96 16.77 41.93
C SER A 27 -22.83 15.79 41.57
N GLU A 28 -22.51 14.85 42.46
CA GLU A 28 -21.51 13.82 42.22
C GLU A 28 -21.94 12.87 41.11
N GLU A 29 -23.21 12.47 41.07
CA GLU A 29 -23.77 11.67 39.98
C GLU A 29 -23.73 12.41 38.62
N LEU A 30 -24.02 13.72 38.62
CA LEU A 30 -23.90 14.54 37.41
C LEU A 30 -22.45 14.63 36.91
N HIS A 31 -21.50 14.83 37.82
CA HIS A 31 -20.08 14.85 37.48
C HIS A 31 -19.59 13.51 36.94
N LEU A 32 -20.02 12.39 37.53
CA LEU A 32 -19.71 11.05 37.03
C LEU A 32 -20.29 10.79 35.64
N LYS A 33 -21.51 11.26 35.35
CA LYS A 33 -22.10 11.19 34.01
C LYS A 33 -21.29 12.00 33.00
N GLN A 34 -20.91 13.24 33.34
CA GLN A 34 -20.06 14.08 32.49
C GLN A 34 -18.69 13.44 32.21
N LEU A 35 -18.05 12.83 33.21
CA LEU A 35 -16.79 12.12 33.03
C LEU A 35 -16.94 10.94 32.06
N LYS A 36 -18.00 10.14 32.21
CA LYS A 36 -18.29 9.02 31.29
C LYS A 36 -18.52 9.50 29.86
N GLU A 37 -19.27 10.58 29.66
CA GLU A 37 -19.48 11.18 28.33
C GLU A 37 -18.17 11.68 27.72
N LEU A 38 -17.31 12.33 28.50
CA LEU A 38 -16.00 12.78 28.05
C LEU A 38 -15.09 11.61 27.65
N GLU A 39 -15.09 10.52 28.41
CA GLU A 39 -14.34 9.30 28.08
C GLU A 39 -14.85 8.64 26.80
N GLN A 40 -16.17 8.54 26.64
CA GLN A 40 -16.79 8.03 25.42
C GLN A 40 -16.42 8.88 24.20
N ASN A 41 -16.48 10.21 24.34
CA ASN A 41 -16.10 11.14 23.28
C ASN A 41 -14.61 11.04 22.91
N LYS A 42 -13.72 10.90 23.90
CA LYS A 42 -12.28 10.68 23.65
C LYS A 42 -12.04 9.38 22.88
N TYR A 43 -12.72 8.31 23.27
CA TYR A 43 -12.59 7.02 22.60
C TYR A 43 -13.11 7.04 21.16
N GLN A 44 -14.24 7.73 20.91
CA GLN A 44 -14.77 7.91 19.56
C GLN A 44 -13.82 8.72 18.68
N LYS A 45 -13.25 9.82 19.19
CA LYS A 45 -12.23 10.61 18.47
C LYS A 45 -10.99 9.79 18.14
N PHE A 46 -10.49 9.00 19.09
CA PHE A 46 -9.36 8.12 18.84
C PHE A 46 -9.67 7.10 17.74
N LYS A 47 -10.87 6.52 17.74
CA LYS A 47 -11.32 5.59 16.70
C LYS A 47 -11.35 6.23 15.31
N SER A 48 -11.90 7.45 15.19
CA SER A 48 -11.93 8.16 13.90
C SER A 48 -10.52 8.48 13.41
N ASP A 49 -9.67 9.03 14.28
CA ASP A 49 -8.29 9.39 13.93
C ASP A 49 -7.48 8.16 13.51
N TRP A 50 -7.67 7.03 14.20
CA TRP A 50 -7.05 5.76 13.85
C TRP A 50 -7.54 5.24 12.50
N ALA A 51 -8.85 5.30 12.25
CA ALA A 51 -9.44 4.88 10.98
C ALA A 51 -8.90 5.72 9.82
N GLU A 52 -8.87 7.04 9.95
CA GLU A 52 -8.31 7.95 8.94
C GLU A 52 -6.84 7.63 8.66
N ARG A 53 -5.99 7.56 9.70
CA ARG A 53 -4.57 7.24 9.54
C ARG A 53 -4.34 5.89 8.87
N SER A 54 -5.13 4.88 9.22
CA SER A 54 -5.05 3.56 8.59
C SER A 54 -5.50 3.59 7.12
N ALA A 55 -6.50 4.40 6.77
CA ALA A 55 -6.93 4.59 5.39
C ALA A 55 -5.85 5.24 4.54
N TRP A 56 -5.21 6.31 5.05
CA TRP A 56 -4.07 6.96 4.37
C TRP A 56 -2.89 6.00 4.18
N SER A 57 -2.55 5.23 5.20
CA SER A 57 -1.50 4.21 5.10
C SER A 57 -1.82 3.16 4.03
N ASN A 58 -3.06 2.69 3.97
CA ASN A 58 -3.50 1.73 2.95
C ASN A 58 -3.42 2.30 1.53
N VAL A 59 -3.80 3.56 1.33
CA VAL A 59 -3.69 4.23 0.03
C VAL A 59 -2.23 4.34 -0.40
N ALA A 60 -1.35 4.78 0.50
CA ALA A 60 0.09 4.89 0.22
C ALA A 60 0.72 3.52 -0.11
N SER A 61 0.36 2.45 0.62
CA SER A 61 0.82 1.09 0.34
C SER A 61 0.33 0.58 -1.02
N ARG A 62 -0.92 0.85 -1.40
CA ARG A 62 -1.44 0.50 -2.73
C ARG A 62 -0.73 1.26 -3.84
N GLN A 63 -0.47 2.55 -3.64
CA GLN A 63 0.22 3.38 -4.62
C GLN A 63 1.67 2.93 -4.82
N THR A 64 2.39 2.61 -3.74
CA THR A 64 3.76 2.07 -3.83
C THR A 64 3.80 0.71 -4.52
N ALA A 65 2.83 -0.17 -4.28
CA ALA A 65 2.71 -1.45 -4.99
C ALA A 65 2.45 -1.24 -6.50
N ALA A 66 1.54 -0.32 -6.86
CA ALA A 66 1.24 0.01 -8.25
C ALA A 66 2.46 0.59 -8.98
N ASN A 67 3.22 1.48 -8.32
CA ASN A 67 4.45 2.04 -8.91
C ASN A 67 5.50 0.95 -9.17
N LYS A 68 5.70 0.02 -8.24
CA LYS A 68 6.62 -1.12 -8.44
C LYS A 68 6.21 -2.01 -9.61
N GLN A 69 4.92 -2.30 -9.75
CA GLN A 69 4.40 -3.06 -10.89
C GLN A 69 4.66 -2.33 -12.21
N ARG A 70 4.37 -1.03 -12.26
CA ARG A 70 4.60 -0.20 -13.45
C ARG A 70 6.08 -0.14 -13.84
N GLU A 71 6.99 -0.05 -12.87
CA GLU A 71 8.44 -0.09 -13.12
C GLU A 71 8.88 -1.42 -13.74
N GLN A 72 8.35 -2.54 -13.25
CA GLN A 72 8.60 -3.87 -13.81
C GLN A 72 8.08 -4.00 -15.25
N GLU A 73 6.86 -3.51 -15.51
CA GLU A 73 6.28 -3.49 -16.86
C GLU A 73 7.14 -2.67 -17.83
N LEU A 74 7.57 -1.47 -17.42
CA LEU A 74 8.44 -0.61 -18.23
C LEU A 74 9.80 -1.27 -18.50
N PHE A 75 10.36 -1.98 -17.52
CA PHE A 75 11.60 -2.73 -17.71
C PHE A 75 11.43 -3.85 -18.76
N LEU A 76 10.35 -4.63 -18.66
CA LEU A 76 10.05 -5.69 -19.62
C LEU A 76 9.82 -5.14 -21.03
N LEU A 77 9.09 -4.02 -21.16
CA LEU A 77 8.88 -3.35 -22.45
C LEU A 77 10.20 -2.87 -23.07
N ARG A 78 11.09 -2.27 -22.28
CA ARG A 78 12.42 -1.85 -22.76
C ARG A 78 13.24 -3.05 -23.25
N LYS A 79 13.21 -4.16 -22.51
CA LYS A 79 13.88 -5.41 -22.90
C LYS A 79 13.31 -5.95 -24.21
N ALA A 80 11.99 -6.03 -24.33
CA ALA A 80 11.29 -6.51 -25.53
C ALA A 80 11.60 -5.65 -26.76
N HIS A 81 11.66 -4.33 -26.59
CA HIS A 81 12.00 -3.41 -27.67
C HIS A 81 13.46 -3.57 -28.13
N LEU A 82 14.41 -3.74 -27.21
CA LEU A 82 15.80 -4.04 -27.58
C LEU A 82 15.93 -5.38 -28.30
N THR A 83 15.21 -6.42 -27.86
CA THR A 83 15.21 -7.71 -28.57
C THR A 83 14.61 -7.61 -29.96
N ALA A 84 13.52 -6.83 -30.12
CA ALA A 84 12.91 -6.59 -31.43
C ALA A 84 13.88 -5.87 -32.38
N ARG A 85 14.58 -4.82 -31.90
CA ARG A 85 15.62 -4.13 -32.69
C ARG A 85 16.76 -5.06 -33.08
N ARG A 86 17.23 -5.91 -32.17
CA ARG A 86 18.28 -6.89 -32.46
C ARG A 86 17.83 -7.91 -33.50
N ALA A 87 16.60 -8.40 -33.40
CA ALA A 87 16.03 -9.31 -34.39
C ALA A 87 15.92 -8.65 -35.77
N ALA A 88 15.40 -7.42 -35.84
CA ALA A 88 15.33 -6.67 -37.09
C ALA A 88 16.73 -6.44 -37.72
N LEU A 89 17.72 -6.07 -36.90
CA LEU A 89 19.09 -5.89 -37.36
C LEU A 89 19.70 -7.21 -37.87
N ALA A 90 19.48 -8.33 -37.17
CA ALA A 90 19.92 -9.64 -37.63
C ALA A 90 19.31 -10.01 -39.00
N THR A 91 18.01 -9.73 -39.21
CA THR A 91 17.36 -9.98 -40.51
C THR A 91 17.90 -9.10 -41.63
N LEU A 92 18.22 -7.82 -41.35
CA LEU A 92 18.82 -6.93 -42.33
C LEU A 92 20.22 -7.40 -42.71
N LEU A 93 21.06 -7.72 -41.73
CA LEU A 93 22.42 -8.23 -41.97
C LEU A 93 22.40 -9.54 -42.76
N GLN A 94 21.47 -10.45 -42.47
CA GLN A 94 21.32 -11.69 -43.22
C GLN A 94 20.94 -11.41 -44.68
N ASN A 95 20.01 -10.48 -44.93
CA ASN A 95 19.63 -10.09 -46.29
C ASN A 95 20.80 -9.44 -47.04
N GLU A 96 21.54 -8.54 -46.39
CA GLU A 96 22.74 -7.92 -46.96
C GLU A 96 23.81 -8.97 -47.29
N GLN A 97 24.06 -9.93 -46.40
CA GLN A 97 25.01 -11.01 -46.63
C GLN A 97 24.66 -11.82 -47.88
N VAL A 98 23.38 -12.15 -48.08
CA VAL A 98 22.90 -12.87 -49.27
C VAL A 98 23.13 -12.05 -50.55
N LEU A 99 22.84 -10.75 -50.51
CA LEU A 99 23.06 -9.84 -51.64
C LEU A 99 24.55 -9.75 -51.99
N TYR A 100 25.41 -9.51 -50.99
CA TYR A 100 26.85 -9.45 -51.20
C TYR A 100 27.39 -10.79 -51.73
N GLU A 101 26.99 -11.93 -51.15
CA GLU A 101 27.45 -13.23 -51.62
C GLU A 101 27.08 -13.46 -53.10
N HIS A 102 25.90 -13.01 -53.55
CA HIS A 102 25.52 -13.04 -54.95
C HIS A 102 26.41 -12.15 -55.83
N GLU A 103 26.71 -10.91 -55.39
CA GLU A 103 27.60 -9.99 -56.11
C GLU A 103 29.04 -10.51 -56.20
N PHE A 104 29.59 -11.06 -55.11
CA PHE A 104 30.93 -11.65 -55.10
C PHE A 104 31.01 -12.85 -56.05
N ARG A 105 29.99 -13.73 -56.06
CA ARG A 105 29.94 -14.88 -56.98
C ARG A 105 29.91 -14.45 -58.44
N ARG A 106 29.22 -13.36 -58.77
CA ARG A 106 29.23 -12.78 -60.12
C ARG A 106 30.64 -12.39 -60.58
N ASN A 107 31.50 -12.00 -59.64
CA ASN A 107 32.90 -11.66 -59.90
C ASN A 107 33.86 -12.87 -59.77
N GLY A 108 33.34 -14.10 -59.62
CA GLY A 108 34.15 -15.30 -59.43
C GLY A 108 34.80 -15.41 -58.04
N GLN A 109 34.36 -14.59 -57.09
CA GLN A 109 34.86 -14.53 -55.72
C GLN A 109 33.82 -15.09 -54.73
N ALA A 110 34.24 -15.37 -53.50
CA ALA A 110 33.34 -15.82 -52.43
C ALA A 110 33.68 -15.13 -51.11
N LEU A 111 32.64 -14.88 -50.31
CA LEU A 111 32.78 -14.33 -48.96
C LEU A 111 33.33 -15.39 -48.00
N TYR A 112 34.29 -14.99 -47.15
CA TYR A 112 34.83 -15.84 -46.08
C TYR A 112 33.76 -16.08 -45.00
N LYS A 113 33.48 -17.35 -44.65
CA LYS A 113 32.30 -17.73 -43.83
C LYS A 113 32.57 -17.97 -42.35
N ASP A 114 33.83 -17.98 -41.89
CA ASP A 114 34.18 -18.54 -40.57
C ASP A 114 34.42 -17.52 -39.43
N MET A 115 33.85 -16.30 -39.47
CA MET A 115 34.12 -15.28 -38.42
C MET A 115 32.91 -14.81 -37.59
N PHE A 116 31.89 -15.63 -37.43
CA PHE A 116 30.83 -15.36 -36.44
C PHE A 116 30.62 -16.56 -35.51
N GLN A 117 31.70 -17.12 -34.96
CA GLN A 117 31.57 -17.80 -33.67
C GLN A 117 31.39 -16.70 -32.62
N VAL A 118 30.14 -16.45 -32.25
CA VAL A 118 29.83 -15.64 -31.06
C VAL A 118 30.51 -16.34 -29.89
N ASP A 119 31.46 -15.64 -29.26
CA ASP A 119 32.21 -16.14 -28.10
C ASP A 119 31.28 -16.86 -27.12
N PRO A 120 31.59 -18.08 -26.65
CA PRO A 120 30.76 -18.79 -25.67
C PRO A 120 30.68 -18.07 -24.32
N GLN A 121 31.55 -17.08 -24.05
CA GLN A 121 31.45 -16.19 -22.89
C GLN A 121 30.26 -15.21 -22.98
N TYR A 122 29.71 -14.98 -24.17
CA TYR A 122 28.49 -14.22 -24.38
C TYR A 122 27.43 -15.15 -24.98
N PRO A 123 26.55 -15.75 -24.17
CA PRO A 123 25.47 -16.56 -24.70
C PRO A 123 24.56 -15.61 -25.49
N SER A 124 24.73 -15.59 -26.80
CA SER A 124 23.63 -15.21 -27.68
C SER A 124 22.50 -16.20 -27.39
N LEU A 125 21.51 -15.73 -26.65
CA LEU A 125 20.11 -15.86 -27.02
C LEU A 125 19.77 -17.25 -27.61
N ARG A 126 19.89 -18.31 -26.80
CA ARG A 126 19.05 -19.48 -27.03
C ARG A 126 17.66 -19.14 -26.49
N LEU A 127 16.68 -19.17 -27.39
CA LEU A 127 15.25 -19.19 -27.05
C LEU A 127 14.94 -20.36 -26.12
#